data_AF-A0A955PNZ5-F1
#
_entry.id   AF-A0A955PNZ5-F1
#
_cell.length_a   1.000
_cell.length_b   1.000
_cell.length_c   1.000
_cell.angle_alpha   90.00
_cell.angle_beta   90.00
_cell.angle_gamma   90.00
#
_symmetry.space_group_name_H-M   'P 1'
#
loop_
_entity.id
_entity.type
_entity.pdbx_description
1 polymer ?
#
loop_
_entity_poly.entity_id
_entity_poly.type
_entity_poly.pdbx_seq_one_letter_code
_entity_poly.pdbx_strand_id
1 'polypeptide(L)'
;MKTSLVLLLGCLIGANGFSSALPYLLLRPDGTFILPNGEISSPTQSRTHGLQEAIDRAVEEHLDLYVMGGDYKNCVYPCSSSVVFPPMQGKSIRFGAATLDFNGFENRKDPGLVFDSCMNVFFDCDAQIVYHLDGAAVRFNPKNLLPVDDFVGPTMVASTFHFAAIAHVNTPVSFVGNQGGLPTDDVSVCCVEISPNHSITRCEFKFIELLGGNVGIRVD
;
A
#
# COMPACT_ATOMS: atom_id res chain seq x y z
N MET A 1 -3.12 16.25 -23.81
CA MET A 1 -3.10 14.79 -23.57
C MET A 1 -4.29 14.43 -22.69
N LYS A 2 -5.37 13.92 -23.28
CA LYS A 2 -6.62 13.58 -22.56
C LYS A 2 -7.15 12.20 -22.95
N THR A 3 -6.32 11.38 -23.60
CA THR A 3 -6.79 10.28 -24.45
C THR A 3 -6.48 8.88 -23.92
N SER A 4 -5.71 8.74 -22.83
CA SER A 4 -5.32 7.41 -22.32
C SER A 4 -6.18 6.89 -21.15
N LEU A 5 -6.93 7.76 -20.45
CA LEU A 5 -7.82 7.32 -19.35
C LEU A 5 -9.12 6.66 -19.86
N VAL A 6 -9.46 6.88 -21.14
CA VAL A 6 -10.69 6.35 -21.76
C VAL A 6 -10.54 4.88 -22.15
N LEU A 7 -9.33 4.33 -22.33
CA LEU A 7 -9.20 2.93 -22.75
C LEU A 7 -9.39 1.92 -21.60
N LEU A 8 -9.05 2.26 -20.35
CA LEU A 8 -9.35 1.38 -19.21
C LEU A 8 -10.83 1.43 -18.81
N LEU A 9 -11.50 2.58 -18.95
CA LEU A 9 -12.97 2.66 -18.78
C LEU A 9 -13.73 2.14 -20.01
N GLY A 10 -13.17 2.26 -21.21
CA GLY A 10 -13.85 1.93 -22.48
C GLY A 10 -14.02 0.44 -22.75
N CYS A 11 -13.23 -0.42 -22.10
CA CYS A 11 -13.49 -1.87 -22.11
C CYS A 11 -14.61 -2.30 -21.15
N LEU A 12 -15.08 -1.41 -20.26
CA LEU A 12 -16.17 -1.67 -19.30
C LEU A 12 -17.48 -0.99 -19.68
N ILE A 13 -17.49 0.01 -20.56
CA ILE A 13 -18.72 0.61 -21.08
C ILE A 13 -19.00 0.00 -22.46
N GLY A 14 -19.41 -1.27 -22.46
CA GLY A 14 -19.96 -1.91 -23.65
C GLY A 14 -21.22 -1.18 -24.09
N ALA A 15 -21.28 -0.81 -25.37
CA ALA A 15 -22.37 -0.06 -26.02
C ALA A 15 -23.74 -0.78 -26.07
N ASN A 16 -24.01 -1.74 -25.19
CA ASN A 16 -25.25 -2.50 -25.12
C ASN A 16 -25.60 -2.85 -23.66
N GLY A 17 -26.31 -1.96 -22.96
CA GLY A 17 -27.32 -2.29 -21.93
C GLY A 17 -26.99 -3.21 -20.75
N PHE A 18 -25.75 -3.67 -20.56
CA PHE A 18 -25.30 -4.38 -19.37
C PHE A 18 -24.42 -3.44 -18.56
N SER A 19 -24.93 -3.00 -17.41
CA SER A 19 -24.10 -2.38 -16.37
C SER A 19 -23.14 -3.47 -15.87
N SER A 20 -21.95 -3.57 -16.45
CA SER A 20 -20.91 -4.41 -15.87
C SER A 20 -20.42 -3.72 -14.61
N ALA A 21 -20.90 -4.18 -13.46
CA ALA A 21 -20.38 -3.72 -12.18
C ALA A 21 -18.85 -3.81 -12.21
N LEU A 22 -18.18 -2.74 -11.79
CA LEU A 22 -16.73 -2.76 -11.66
C LEU A 22 -16.41 -3.82 -10.58
N PRO A 23 -15.53 -4.81 -10.82
CA PRO A 23 -15.22 -5.81 -9.80
C PRO A 23 -14.43 -5.23 -8.61
N TYR A 24 -14.06 -3.95 -8.66
CA TYR A 24 -13.24 -3.25 -7.70
C TYR A 24 -13.94 -1.99 -7.19
N LEU A 25 -13.70 -1.67 -5.92
CA LEU A 25 -13.70 -0.29 -5.44
C LEU A 25 -12.52 0.44 -6.11
N LEU A 26 -12.75 1.57 -6.76
CA LEU A 26 -11.69 2.38 -7.36
C LEU A 26 -11.38 3.58 -6.48
N LEU A 27 -10.11 3.80 -6.13
CA LEU A 27 -9.65 5.04 -5.51
C LEU A 27 -8.95 5.92 -6.54
N ARG A 28 -9.40 7.17 -6.68
CA ARG A 28 -8.82 8.16 -7.58
C ARG A 28 -7.75 9.03 -6.90
N PRO A 29 -6.85 9.64 -7.68
CA PRO A 29 -5.82 10.53 -7.14
C PRO A 29 -6.36 11.87 -6.63
N ASP A 30 -7.67 12.12 -6.71
CA ASP A 30 -8.34 13.26 -6.07
C ASP A 30 -8.97 12.87 -4.72
N GLY A 31 -8.73 11.64 -4.24
CA GLY A 31 -9.27 11.11 -3.00
C GLY A 31 -10.71 10.60 -3.09
N THR A 32 -11.32 10.62 -4.28
CA THR A 32 -12.68 10.10 -4.49
C THR A 32 -12.70 8.60 -4.76
N PHE A 33 -13.78 7.94 -4.34
CA PHE A 33 -14.03 6.53 -4.57
C PHE A 33 -15.09 6.34 -5.65
N ILE A 34 -14.96 5.30 -6.48
CA ILE A 34 -16.02 4.80 -7.35
C ILE A 34 -16.35 3.38 -6.92
N LEU A 35 -17.58 3.16 -6.48
CA LEU A 35 -18.07 1.86 -6.06
C LEU A 35 -18.37 0.96 -7.28
N PRO A 36 -18.45 -0.37 -7.07
CA PRO A 36 -18.86 -1.33 -8.11
C PRO A 36 -20.15 -0.97 -8.84
N ASN A 37 -21.09 -0.34 -8.14
CA ASN A 37 -22.39 0.13 -8.66
C ASN A 37 -22.30 1.45 -9.46
N GLY A 38 -21.12 2.07 -9.56
CA GLY A 38 -20.87 3.35 -10.23
C GLY A 38 -21.10 4.59 -9.36
N GLU A 39 -21.54 4.43 -8.11
CA GLU A 39 -21.70 5.54 -7.18
C GLU A 39 -20.34 6.14 -6.81
N ILE A 40 -20.28 7.47 -6.75
CA ILE A 40 -19.09 8.24 -6.40
C ILE A 40 -19.24 8.77 -4.99
N SER A 41 -18.22 8.57 -4.17
CA SER A 41 -18.17 9.09 -2.80
C SER A 41 -16.79 9.67 -2.50
N SER A 42 -16.67 10.46 -1.43
CA SER A 42 -15.41 11.08 -1.02
C SER A 42 -15.34 11.17 0.49
N PRO A 43 -14.15 10.99 1.10
CA PRO A 43 -13.98 11.19 2.53
C PRO A 43 -14.01 12.70 2.83
N THR A 44 -14.58 13.08 3.98
CA THR A 44 -14.70 14.49 4.37
C THR A 44 -13.40 15.07 4.92
N GLN A 45 -12.54 14.23 5.51
CA GLN A 45 -11.22 14.56 6.03
C GLN A 45 -10.35 13.31 5.95
N SER A 46 -9.29 13.34 5.14
CA SER A 46 -8.37 12.22 5.04
C SER A 46 -6.93 12.69 5.28
N ARG A 47 -6.21 11.92 6.09
CA ARG A 47 -4.76 12.07 6.29
C ARG A 47 -3.94 11.29 5.27
N THR A 48 -4.59 10.44 4.49
CA THR A 48 -3.97 9.47 3.57
C THR A 48 -4.49 9.61 2.14
N HIS A 49 -5.09 10.77 1.83
CA HIS A 49 -5.63 11.07 0.52
C HIS A 49 -6.64 10.03 0.00
N GLY A 50 -7.48 9.52 0.91
CA GLY A 50 -8.49 8.51 0.65
C GLY A 50 -7.97 7.07 0.73
N LEU A 51 -6.67 6.82 0.89
CA LEU A 51 -6.14 5.45 0.89
C LEU A 51 -6.67 4.61 2.05
N GLN A 52 -6.55 5.11 3.28
CA GLN A 52 -7.03 4.39 4.46
C GLN A 52 -8.52 4.15 4.35
N GLU A 53 -9.29 5.18 3.97
CA GLU A 53 -10.74 5.09 3.89
C GLU A 53 -11.20 4.12 2.78
N ALA A 54 -10.48 4.04 1.66
CA ALA A 54 -10.75 3.06 0.60
C ALA A 54 -10.45 1.64 1.08
N ILE A 55 -9.36 1.43 1.82
CA ILE A 55 -8.99 0.11 2.36
C ILE A 55 -10.03 -0.34 3.38
N ASP A 56 -10.39 0.54 4.33
CA ASP A 56 -11.38 0.25 5.36
C ASP A 56 -12.72 -0.15 4.72
N ARG A 57 -13.16 0.64 3.72
CA ARG A 57 -14.39 0.36 2.98
C ARG A 57 -14.33 -0.94 2.17
N ALA A 58 -13.20 -1.21 1.52
CA ALA A 58 -13.01 -2.46 0.78
C ALA A 58 -13.14 -3.67 1.73
N VAL A 59 -12.60 -3.57 2.95
CA VAL A 59 -12.70 -4.62 3.96
C VAL A 59 -14.15 -4.75 4.45
N GLU A 60 -14.78 -3.65 4.87
CA GLU A 60 -16.16 -3.62 5.40
C GLU A 60 -17.19 -4.15 4.40
N GLU A 61 -17.11 -3.72 3.13
CA GLU A 61 -18.07 -4.10 2.08
C GLU A 61 -17.66 -5.37 1.32
N HIS A 62 -16.62 -6.08 1.78
CA HIS A 62 -16.11 -7.29 1.14
C HIS A 62 -15.71 -7.11 -0.34
N LEU A 63 -15.22 -5.93 -0.71
CA LEU A 63 -14.78 -5.59 -2.07
C LEU A 63 -13.26 -5.75 -2.27
N ASP A 64 -12.87 -5.98 -3.51
CA ASP A 64 -11.48 -5.79 -3.96
C ASP A 64 -11.19 -4.30 -4.20
N LEU A 65 -9.92 -3.90 -4.19
CA LEU A 65 -9.51 -2.49 -4.31
C LEU A 65 -8.53 -2.30 -5.48
N TYR A 66 -8.80 -1.28 -6.31
CA TYR A 66 -7.86 -0.75 -7.28
C TYR A 66 -7.59 0.74 -7.02
N VAL A 67 -6.36 1.06 -6.65
CA VAL A 67 -5.88 2.44 -6.53
C VAL A 67 -5.39 2.89 -7.89
N MET A 68 -6.06 3.90 -8.45
CA MET A 68 -5.80 4.36 -9.80
C MET A 68 -4.43 5.02 -9.90
N GLY A 69 -3.59 4.47 -10.78
CA GLY A 69 -2.34 5.11 -11.20
C GLY A 69 -2.45 5.80 -12.56
N GLY A 70 -1.35 6.43 -12.95
CA GLY A 70 -1.07 6.95 -14.28
C GLY A 70 0.41 6.80 -14.56
N ASP A 71 1.14 7.91 -14.52
CA ASP A 71 2.60 7.89 -14.37
C ASP A 71 2.98 8.29 -12.93
N TYR A 72 4.15 7.85 -12.47
CA TYR A 72 4.65 8.11 -11.12
C TYR A 72 4.70 9.59 -10.74
N LYS A 73 4.80 10.52 -11.71
CA LYS A 73 5.01 11.95 -11.45
C LYS A 73 3.72 12.74 -11.30
N ASN A 74 2.68 12.36 -12.03
CA ASN A 74 1.42 13.09 -12.10
C ASN A 74 0.34 12.50 -11.19
N CYS A 75 0.61 11.36 -10.57
CA CYS A 75 -0.31 10.65 -9.70
C CYS A 75 0.32 10.45 -8.32
N VAL A 76 0.11 11.40 -7.41
CA VAL A 76 0.71 11.39 -6.07
C VAL A 76 -0.38 11.31 -5.01
N TYR A 77 -0.21 10.40 -4.05
CA TYR A 77 -1.05 10.22 -2.87
C TYR A 77 -0.27 10.65 -1.62
N PRO A 78 -0.41 11.91 -1.17
CA PRO A 78 0.26 12.39 0.03
C PRO A 78 -0.38 11.80 1.28
N CYS A 79 0.45 11.23 2.15
CA CYS A 79 0.05 10.58 3.39
C CYS A 79 0.80 11.20 4.58
N SER A 80 0.03 11.73 5.53
CA SER A 80 0.49 12.33 6.80
C SER A 80 0.26 11.45 8.02
N SER A 81 -0.10 10.19 7.76
CA SER A 81 -0.18 9.10 8.73
C SER A 81 0.07 7.78 8.02
N SER A 82 0.29 6.72 8.79
CA SER A 82 0.34 5.36 8.28
C SER A 82 -0.92 5.00 7.49
N VAL A 83 -0.74 4.15 6.49
CA VAL A 83 -1.82 3.42 5.82
C VAL A 83 -1.75 1.97 6.28
N VAL A 84 -2.82 1.49 6.89
CA VAL A 84 -2.93 0.18 7.53
C VAL A 84 -3.88 -0.68 6.72
N PHE A 85 -3.39 -1.84 6.29
CA PHE A 85 -4.18 -2.95 5.81
C PHE A 85 -4.59 -3.78 7.04
N PRO A 86 -5.84 -3.66 7.51
CA PRO A 86 -6.31 -4.38 8.69
C PRO A 86 -6.45 -5.87 8.39
N PRO A 87 -6.84 -6.71 9.37
CA PRO A 87 -7.07 -8.12 9.14
C PRO A 87 -8.04 -8.36 7.99
N MET A 88 -7.56 -9.04 6.95
CA MET A 88 -8.35 -9.25 5.74
C MET A 88 -8.08 -10.61 5.11
N GLN A 89 -9.09 -11.14 4.42
CA GLN A 89 -9.05 -12.45 3.78
C GLN A 89 -9.64 -12.43 2.38
N GLY A 90 -9.01 -13.16 1.45
CA GLY A 90 -9.53 -13.37 0.11
C GLY A 90 -9.64 -12.08 -0.72
N LYS A 91 -8.68 -11.17 -0.58
CA LYS A 91 -8.69 -9.84 -1.23
C LYS A 91 -7.69 -9.76 -2.38
N SER A 92 -8.07 -9.08 -3.45
CA SER A 92 -7.15 -8.53 -4.45
C SER A 92 -7.04 -7.02 -4.27
N ILE A 93 -5.82 -6.56 -3.94
CA ILE A 93 -5.50 -5.15 -3.75
C ILE A 93 -4.45 -4.77 -4.79
N ARG A 94 -4.75 -3.77 -5.60
CA ARG A 94 -3.90 -3.37 -6.73
C ARG A 94 -3.66 -1.88 -6.73
N PHE A 95 -2.43 -1.48 -7.00
CA PHE A 95 -2.06 -0.08 -7.24
C PHE A 95 -1.51 0.04 -8.65
N GLY A 96 -2.03 0.99 -9.43
CA GLY A 96 -1.38 1.40 -10.67
C GLY A 96 -0.11 2.22 -10.40
N ALA A 97 0.59 2.60 -11.47
CA ALA A 97 1.78 3.43 -11.36
C ALA A 97 1.46 4.84 -10.79
N ALA A 98 1.86 5.06 -9.54
CA ALA A 98 1.63 6.28 -8.76
C ALA A 98 2.77 6.47 -7.75
N THR A 99 2.84 7.62 -7.09
CA THR A 99 3.71 7.83 -5.92
C THR A 99 2.87 7.85 -4.65
N LEU A 100 3.20 7.00 -3.68
CA LEU A 100 2.66 7.08 -2.32
C LEU A 100 3.69 7.81 -1.46
N ASP A 101 3.41 9.06 -1.09
CA ASP A 101 4.36 9.94 -0.40
C ASP A 101 4.02 10.02 1.09
N PHE A 102 4.83 9.38 1.93
CA PHE A 102 4.65 9.33 3.38
C PHE A 102 5.58 10.31 4.08
N ASN A 103 4.99 11.40 4.59
CA ASN A 103 5.72 12.49 5.24
C ASN A 103 4.83 13.22 6.27
N GLY A 104 5.42 13.96 7.20
CA GLY A 104 4.67 14.81 8.13
C GLY A 104 3.86 14.05 9.19
N PHE A 105 4.25 12.83 9.53
CA PHE A 105 3.63 12.09 10.63
C PHE A 105 3.94 12.77 11.96
N GLU A 106 2.99 12.70 12.90
CA GLU A 106 3.20 13.18 14.27
C GLU A 106 4.29 12.36 14.99
N ASN A 107 4.20 11.03 14.89
CA ASN A 107 5.26 10.13 15.32
C ASN A 107 6.09 9.68 14.12
N ARG A 108 7.32 10.18 14.04
CA ARG A 108 8.25 9.88 12.94
C ARG A 108 8.72 8.42 12.91
N LYS A 109 8.47 7.63 13.95
CA LYS A 109 8.81 6.19 13.97
C LYS A 109 7.68 5.30 13.45
N ASP A 110 6.50 5.86 13.20
CA ASP A 110 5.38 5.08 12.69
C ASP A 110 5.61 4.69 11.22
N PRO A 111 5.38 3.41 10.86
CA PRO A 111 5.67 2.90 9.53
C PRO A 111 4.74 3.49 8.46
N GLY A 112 5.17 3.50 7.20
CA GLY A 112 4.36 4.02 6.08
C GLY A 112 3.16 3.13 5.77
N LEU A 113 3.43 1.94 5.24
CA LEU A 113 2.43 0.89 5.06
C LEU A 113 2.53 -0.17 6.17
N VAL A 114 1.38 -0.64 6.65
CA VAL A 114 1.31 -1.71 7.65
C VAL A 114 0.38 -2.80 7.17
N PHE A 115 0.86 -4.04 7.18
CA PHE A 115 0.04 -5.24 6.96
C PHE A 115 -0.17 -5.95 8.28
N ASP A 116 -1.42 -5.95 8.74
CA ASP A 116 -1.85 -6.54 10.00
C ASP A 116 -2.77 -7.73 9.74
N SER A 117 -2.16 -8.90 9.60
CA SER A 117 -2.81 -10.19 9.33
C SER A 117 -3.52 -10.28 7.98
N CYS A 118 -3.12 -11.25 7.17
CA CYS A 118 -3.63 -11.43 5.81
C CYS A 118 -3.73 -12.92 5.49
N MET A 119 -4.87 -13.39 5.00
CA MET A 119 -4.97 -14.75 4.47
C MET A 119 -5.53 -14.75 3.05
N ASN A 120 -4.83 -15.42 2.14
CA ASN A 120 -5.23 -15.49 0.74
C ASN A 120 -5.41 -14.08 0.12
N VAL A 121 -4.48 -13.18 0.42
CA VAL A 121 -4.46 -11.80 -0.09
C VAL A 121 -3.45 -11.68 -1.21
N PHE A 122 -3.84 -11.03 -2.30
CA PHE A 122 -2.99 -10.70 -3.43
C PHE A 122 -2.79 -9.19 -3.47
N PHE A 123 -1.61 -8.74 -3.08
CA PHE A 123 -1.22 -7.35 -3.07
C PHE A 123 -0.21 -7.07 -4.20
N ASP A 124 -0.61 -6.27 -5.17
CA ASP A 124 0.21 -5.90 -6.33
C ASP A 124 0.35 -4.39 -6.42
N CYS A 125 1.54 -3.89 -6.11
CA CYS A 125 1.81 -2.46 -6.03
C CYS A 125 2.81 -2.02 -7.10
N ASP A 126 2.28 -1.54 -8.22
CA ASP A 126 3.09 -0.89 -9.27
C ASP A 126 3.48 0.55 -8.88
N ALA A 127 3.02 1.06 -7.74
CA ALA A 127 3.36 2.39 -7.25
C ALA A 127 4.78 2.44 -6.64
N GLN A 128 5.35 3.65 -6.62
CA GLN A 128 6.56 3.97 -5.87
C GLN A 128 6.15 4.42 -4.47
N ILE A 129 6.64 3.73 -3.44
CA ILE A 129 6.53 4.18 -2.05
C ILE A 129 7.71 5.08 -1.75
N VAL A 130 7.44 6.32 -1.32
CA VAL A 130 8.46 7.28 -0.88
C VAL A 130 8.21 7.58 0.59
N TYR A 131 9.19 7.28 1.44
CA TYR A 131 9.05 7.38 2.89
C TYR A 131 10.16 8.25 3.48
N HIS A 132 9.76 9.28 4.24
CA HIS A 132 10.62 10.38 4.67
C HIS A 132 10.97 10.38 6.18
N LEU A 133 10.61 9.33 6.92
CA LEU A 133 10.62 9.36 8.38
C LEU A 133 11.65 8.40 8.97
N ASP A 134 11.61 8.18 10.28
CA ASP A 134 12.64 7.47 11.05
C ASP A 134 12.24 6.00 11.33
N GLY A 135 11.10 5.53 10.81
CA GLY A 135 10.63 4.15 10.91
C GLY A 135 10.86 3.31 9.66
N ALA A 136 10.12 2.20 9.57
CA ALA A 136 10.09 1.33 8.39
C ALA A 136 9.12 1.87 7.32
N ALA A 137 9.50 1.85 6.05
CA ALA A 137 8.57 2.28 4.99
C ALA A 137 7.40 1.31 4.83
N VAL A 138 7.65 0.01 4.92
CA VAL A 138 6.64 -1.05 4.91
C VAL A 138 6.88 -2.00 6.08
N ARG A 139 5.82 -2.33 6.82
CA ARG A 139 5.87 -3.27 7.95
C ARG A 139 4.88 -4.40 7.78
N PHE A 140 5.36 -5.63 7.92
CA PHE A 140 4.57 -6.84 8.06
C PHE A 140 4.59 -7.25 9.54
N ASN A 141 3.44 -7.05 10.22
CA ASN A 141 3.31 -7.39 11.63
C ASN A 141 1.86 -7.82 11.92
N PRO A 142 1.56 -9.13 11.83
CA PRO A 142 0.25 -9.65 12.16
C PRO A 142 0.05 -9.56 13.68
N LYS A 143 -0.86 -8.69 14.10
CA LYS A 143 -1.18 -8.40 15.50
C LYS A 143 -2.60 -8.76 15.86
N ASN A 144 -3.53 -8.66 14.90
CA ASN A 144 -4.94 -8.90 15.12
C ASN A 144 -5.41 -10.20 14.45
N LEU A 145 -6.50 -10.77 14.97
CA LEU A 145 -7.07 -12.02 14.46
C LEU A 145 -7.68 -11.83 13.08
N LEU A 146 -7.60 -12.86 12.24
CA LEU A 146 -8.28 -12.87 10.95
C LEU A 146 -9.81 -12.89 11.14
N PRO A 147 -10.59 -12.24 10.24
CA PRO A 147 -12.04 -12.17 10.36
C PRO A 147 -12.78 -13.52 10.42
N VAL A 148 -12.31 -14.54 9.70
CA VAL A 148 -12.96 -15.86 9.57
C VAL A 148 -12.22 -16.94 10.38
N ASP A 149 -10.89 -16.89 10.46
CA ASP A 149 -10.06 -17.94 11.08
C ASP A 149 -9.37 -17.43 12.35
N ASP A 150 -10.17 -16.92 13.29
CA ASP A 150 -9.71 -16.27 14.51
C ASP A 150 -8.97 -17.22 15.49
N PHE A 151 -9.25 -18.52 15.43
CA PHE A 151 -8.58 -19.56 16.22
C PHE A 151 -7.11 -19.79 15.86
N VAL A 152 -6.66 -19.34 14.69
CA VAL A 152 -5.27 -19.49 14.23
C VAL A 152 -4.36 -18.42 14.86
N GLY A 153 -4.93 -17.43 15.53
CA GLY A 153 -4.18 -16.28 16.04
C GLY A 153 -3.86 -15.25 14.95
N PRO A 154 -3.12 -14.18 15.30
CA PRO A 154 -2.67 -13.21 14.31
C PRO A 154 -1.69 -13.85 13.35
N THR A 155 -2.03 -13.94 12.06
CA THR A 155 -1.17 -14.61 11.08
C THR A 155 -1.23 -13.94 9.71
N MET A 156 -0.13 -14.08 8.95
CA MET A 156 -0.17 -13.97 7.50
C MET A 156 0.05 -15.32 6.86
N VAL A 157 -0.86 -15.73 5.98
CA VAL A 157 -0.77 -17.03 5.33
C VAL A 157 -1.27 -17.01 3.90
N ALA A 158 -0.61 -17.79 3.03
CA ALA A 158 -1.02 -17.97 1.63
C ALA A 158 -1.24 -16.65 0.88
N SER A 159 -0.47 -15.61 1.20
CA SER A 159 -0.63 -14.27 0.65
C SER A 159 0.59 -13.87 -0.19
N THR A 160 0.38 -13.08 -1.22
CA THR A 160 1.43 -12.60 -2.12
C THR A 160 1.52 -11.09 -2.02
N PHE A 161 2.74 -10.57 -1.85
CA PHE A 161 3.01 -9.15 -1.78
C PHE A 161 4.08 -8.76 -2.80
N HIS A 162 3.69 -7.95 -3.78
CA HIS A 162 4.56 -7.45 -4.83
C HIS A 162 4.69 -5.93 -4.75
N PHE A 163 5.92 -5.44 -4.77
CA PHE A 163 6.24 -4.01 -4.76
C PHE A 163 7.20 -3.68 -5.90
N ALA A 164 6.83 -2.69 -6.71
CA ALA A 164 7.69 -2.15 -7.74
C ALA A 164 8.87 -1.37 -7.16
N ALA A 165 8.63 -0.39 -6.28
CA ALA A 165 9.70 0.41 -5.70
C ALA A 165 9.37 0.91 -4.30
N ILE A 166 10.35 0.81 -3.40
CA ILE A 166 10.30 1.38 -2.05
C ILE A 166 11.55 2.24 -1.86
N ALA A 167 11.37 3.54 -1.65
CA ALA A 167 12.42 4.51 -1.43
C ALA A 167 12.29 5.11 -0.02
N HIS A 168 13.29 4.84 0.83
CA HIS A 168 13.43 5.44 2.14
C HIS A 168 14.46 6.56 2.06
N VAL A 169 13.98 7.81 2.00
CA VAL A 169 14.78 8.96 1.56
C VAL A 169 15.35 9.80 2.71
N ASN A 170 15.07 9.41 3.94
CA ASN A 170 15.57 10.09 5.15
C ASN A 170 16.93 9.55 5.62
N THR A 171 17.54 8.68 4.83
CA THR A 171 18.89 8.19 5.07
C THR A 171 19.82 8.66 3.95
N PRO A 172 21.09 9.00 4.25
CA PRO A 172 22.05 9.26 3.20
C PRO A 172 22.18 8.00 2.33
N VAL A 173 21.79 8.10 1.06
CA VAL A 173 22.17 7.10 0.06
C VAL A 173 23.68 7.19 -0.12
N SER A 174 24.40 6.35 0.63
CA SER A 174 25.84 6.15 0.50
C SER A 174 26.15 5.44 -0.83
N PHE A 175 25.91 6.11 -1.95
CA PHE A 175 26.35 5.59 -3.25
C PHE A 175 27.27 6.54 -4.01
N VAL A 176 27.19 7.87 -3.86
CA VAL A 176 28.17 8.78 -4.48
C VAL A 176 28.20 10.13 -3.76
N GLY A 177 29.31 10.49 -3.11
CA GLY A 177 29.63 11.89 -2.78
C GLY A 177 29.99 12.17 -1.31
N ASN A 178 30.96 13.09 -1.13
CA ASN A 178 31.60 13.53 0.12
C ASN A 178 30.69 14.19 1.18
N GLN A 179 29.40 13.87 1.20
CA GLN A 179 28.40 14.38 2.16
C GLN A 179 27.47 13.26 2.68
N GLY A 180 27.70 11.99 2.31
CA GLY A 180 26.95 10.87 2.87
C GLY A 180 27.26 10.73 4.36
N GLY A 181 26.29 11.07 5.22
CA GLY A 181 26.37 10.75 6.65
C GLY A 181 26.60 9.25 6.83
N LEU A 182 27.38 8.89 7.84
CA LEU A 182 27.60 7.48 8.19
C LEU A 182 26.21 6.82 8.41
N PRO A 183 26.00 5.58 7.92
CA PRO A 183 24.84 4.80 8.31
C PRO A 183 24.74 4.80 9.83
N THR A 184 23.59 5.17 10.38
CA THR A 184 23.40 5.04 11.83
C THR A 184 23.20 3.56 12.14
N ASP A 185 23.66 3.08 13.30
CA ASP A 185 23.43 1.69 13.75
C ASP A 185 21.94 1.40 14.05
N ASP A 186 21.06 2.37 13.79
CA ASP A 186 19.62 2.22 13.98
C ASP A 186 19.02 1.42 12.81
N VAL A 187 18.94 0.11 13.01
CA VAL A 187 18.31 -0.84 12.08
C VAL A 187 16.79 -0.69 11.99
N SER A 188 16.15 0.21 12.74
CA SER A 188 14.72 0.52 12.58
C SER A 188 14.42 1.38 11.36
N VAL A 189 15.43 2.05 10.82
CA VAL A 189 15.34 2.84 9.60
C VAL A 189 15.56 1.92 8.39
N CYS A 190 14.50 1.30 7.90
CA CYS A 190 14.58 0.31 6.83
C CYS A 190 13.46 0.45 5.79
N CYS A 191 13.67 -0.08 4.57
CA CYS A 191 12.59 -0.10 3.57
C CYS A 191 11.49 -1.07 3.97
N VAL A 192 11.86 -2.28 4.39
CA VAL A 192 10.90 -3.32 4.76
C VAL A 192 11.27 -3.93 6.10
N GLU A 193 10.28 -4.03 6.99
CA GLU A 193 10.36 -4.73 8.26
C GLU A 193 9.38 -5.91 8.26
N ILE A 194 9.89 -7.11 8.53
CA ILE A 194 9.10 -8.31 8.76
C ILE A 194 9.30 -8.71 10.21
N SER A 195 8.34 -8.38 11.07
CA SER A 195 8.44 -8.57 12.53
C SER A 195 7.16 -9.25 13.04
N PRO A 196 6.96 -10.55 12.79
CA PRO A 196 5.73 -11.21 13.18
C PRO A 196 5.70 -11.56 14.67
N ASN A 197 4.65 -11.13 15.36
CA ASN A 197 4.41 -11.56 16.74
C ASN A 197 4.03 -13.04 16.86
N HIS A 198 3.56 -13.67 15.77
CA HIS A 198 3.14 -15.07 15.77
C HIS A 198 3.59 -15.83 14.52
N SER A 199 2.97 -15.65 13.35
CA SER A 199 3.37 -16.43 12.18
C SER A 199 3.15 -15.72 10.85
N ILE A 200 4.09 -15.96 9.93
CA ILE A 200 3.98 -15.70 8.51
C ILE A 200 4.35 -17.00 7.81
N THR A 201 3.44 -17.61 7.06
CA THR A 201 3.66 -18.93 6.44
C THR A 201 3.08 -18.99 5.03
N ARG A 202 3.78 -19.66 4.09
CA ARG A 202 3.31 -19.79 2.70
C ARG A 202 3.02 -18.43 2.03
N CYS A 203 3.75 -17.38 2.42
CA CYS A 203 3.66 -16.08 1.78
C CYS A 203 4.79 -15.92 0.76
N GLU A 204 4.50 -15.18 -0.31
CA GLU A 204 5.50 -14.74 -1.29
C GLU A 204 5.70 -13.24 -1.16
N PHE A 205 6.97 -12.81 -1.08
CA PHE A 205 7.36 -11.42 -1.05
C PHE A 205 8.27 -11.14 -2.25
N LYS A 206 7.88 -10.18 -3.08
CA LYS A 206 8.66 -9.75 -4.24
C LYS A 206 8.86 -8.25 -4.19
N PHE A 207 10.12 -7.85 -4.06
CA PHE A 207 10.56 -6.46 -4.10
C PHE A 207 11.43 -6.27 -5.33
N ILE A 208 11.04 -5.42 -6.27
CA ILE A 208 11.84 -5.14 -7.46
C ILE A 208 12.97 -4.17 -7.11
N GLU A 209 12.66 -3.06 -6.43
CA GLU A 209 13.63 -2.03 -6.07
C GLU A 209 13.45 -1.56 -4.62
N LEU A 210 14.55 -1.54 -3.87
CA LEU A 210 14.67 -0.98 -2.52
C LEU A 210 15.79 0.07 -2.52
N LEU A 211 15.47 1.32 -2.19
CA LEU A 211 16.40 2.45 -2.22
C LEU A 211 16.48 3.12 -0.85
N GLY A 212 17.69 3.26 -0.33
CA GLY A 212 17.92 3.88 0.96
C GLY A 212 17.52 3.00 2.15
N GLY A 213 17.26 3.65 3.28
CA GLY A 213 17.29 3.03 4.60
C GLY A 213 18.71 2.73 5.05
N ASN A 214 18.91 2.50 6.35
CA ASN A 214 20.14 1.89 6.85
C ASN A 214 20.21 0.40 6.45
N VAL A 215 19.03 -0.23 6.30
CA VAL A 215 18.86 -1.62 5.90
C VAL A 215 17.72 -1.70 4.86
N GLY A 216 17.92 -2.50 3.80
CA GLY A 216 16.86 -2.75 2.81
C GLY A 216 15.71 -3.53 3.44
N ILE A 217 15.99 -4.73 3.95
CA ILE A 217 14.99 -5.61 4.60
C ILE A 217 15.52 -6.02 5.97
N ARG A 218 14.72 -5.82 7.01
CA ARG A 218 14.93 -6.37 8.36
C ARG A 218 13.91 -7.47 8.62
N VAL A 219 14.38 -8.58 9.20
CA VAL A 219 13.55 -9.69 9.66
C VAL A 219 13.87 -9.92 11.12
N ASP A 220 12.86 -9.79 11.98
CA ASP A 220 12.96 -9.95 13.44
C ASP A 220 12.32 -11.26 13.92
#